data_AF-A0A5N9AIF9-F1
#
_entry.id   AF-A0A5N9AIF9-F1
#
_cell.length_a   1.000
_cell.length_b   1.000
_cell.length_c   1.000
_cell.angle_alpha   90.00
_cell.angle_beta   90.00
_cell.angle_gamma   90.00
#
_symmetry.space_group_name_H-M   'P 1'
#
loop_
_entity.id
_entity.type
_entity.pdbx_description
1 polymer ?
#
loop_
_entity_poly.entity_id
_entity_poly.type
_entity_poly.pdbx_seq_one_letter_code
_entity_poly.pdbx_strand_id
1 'polypeptide(L)'
;MIRLSRFLVTTLLGLTLFGMVACGGGDSAPAPATSAPATSAPATSAPAPTAVPTATAKPVPTPTSEPVPEPTAEPTVEAKPDPTATPKPTAVPATATPVPPTATPVPPTPTPTPLPYAGLAVTCEDKTTHTYCISPDLATPPDGKPTDPWGTKLDYSPEIFCGSDVSDRICLWYAKSVVATFQEYGLYAPTEYWVVGGDVEANNVGLAGVYCDRRVARDQAWGKDKAQCLAEENDPNGYRMDYYRRLSYGVINEGKNGNSASLSGDAPAGYMKYYSSVSPGFYLLDQGVTIGPGTQYGGISGEIDQKIVFHEGYHSFQGAHISTMDDYNTPENERSDMRGPTWWNEGSAEWMGYVGMFSALDNRKLDLVNTELGIDSKFSFQHEMWVKMTQGKQNMKENCPGQGIKDLSYSNGCYSQGNHVAYSLGAWAVAYLHDKKGSDFGSEFYGQLDELGFEGAFAATFGISSEEFYVEFDEFLELTWSKQKAILPDYN
;
A
#
# COMPACT_ATOMS: atom_id res chain seq x y z
N MET A 1 62.70 16.64 5.33
CA MET A 1 61.85 15.99 6.36
C MET A 1 60.41 16.12 5.92
N ILE A 2 59.88 15.09 5.28
CA ILE A 2 58.53 15.04 4.70
C ILE A 2 57.66 14.24 5.68
N ARG A 3 56.59 14.85 6.22
CA ARG A 3 55.57 14.15 6.99
C ARG A 3 54.48 13.68 6.04
N LEU A 4 54.41 12.37 5.82
CA LEU A 4 53.23 11.69 5.29
C LEU A 4 52.11 11.75 6.35
N SER A 5 50.95 12.30 5.99
CA SER A 5 49.71 12.09 6.74
C SER A 5 48.85 11.11 5.95
N ARG A 6 48.56 9.96 6.57
CA ARG A 6 47.71 8.90 6.03
C ARG A 6 46.24 9.35 6.12
N PHE A 7 45.56 9.45 4.98
CA PHE A 7 44.11 9.52 4.95
C PHE A 7 43.55 8.12 5.20
N LEU A 8 42.85 7.98 6.32
CA LEU A 8 42.05 6.82 6.67
C LEU A 8 40.73 6.93 5.90
N VAL A 9 40.56 6.16 4.83
CA VAL A 9 39.26 6.01 4.18
C VAL A 9 38.42 5.11 5.07
N THR A 10 37.50 5.71 5.82
CA THR A 10 36.48 4.96 6.57
C THR A 10 35.29 4.79 5.64
N THR A 11 35.11 3.59 5.10
CA THR A 11 33.92 3.22 4.34
C THR A 11 32.74 3.17 5.31
N LEU A 12 31.91 4.21 5.32
CA LEU A 12 30.64 4.21 6.02
C LEU A 12 29.66 3.34 5.21
N LEU A 13 29.47 2.09 5.66
CA LEU A 13 28.38 1.25 5.19
C LEU A 13 27.11 1.79 5.87
N GLY A 14 26.40 2.69 5.18
CA GLY A 14 25.11 3.19 5.63
C GLY A 14 24.07 2.07 5.51
N LEU A 15 23.84 1.35 6.60
CA LEU A 15 22.71 0.43 6.74
C LEU A 15 21.44 1.30 6.85
N THR A 16 20.78 1.53 5.72
CA THR A 16 19.49 2.22 5.69
C THR A 16 18.44 1.22 6.18
N LEU A 17 18.06 1.33 7.45
CA LEU A 17 17.02 0.51 8.06
C LEU A 17 15.65 1.04 7.59
N PHE A 18 15.16 0.53 6.45
CA PHE A 18 13.81 0.84 5.97
C PHE A 18 12.78 -0.01 6.71
N GLY A 19 11.61 0.59 6.97
CA GLY A 19 10.52 -0.02 7.73
C GLY A 19 9.98 -1.28 7.06
N MET A 20 9.79 -2.33 7.85
CA MET A 20 8.98 -3.48 7.42
C MET A 20 7.51 -3.06 7.48
N VAL A 21 6.90 -2.83 6.32
CA VAL A 21 5.45 -2.77 6.18
C VAL A 21 4.98 -4.19 5.88
N ALA A 22 4.20 -4.76 6.79
CA ALA A 22 3.57 -6.06 6.58
C ALA A 22 2.06 -5.88 6.59
N CYS A 23 1.36 -6.25 5.52
CA CYS A 23 -0.10 -6.39 5.56
C CYS A 23 -0.39 -7.77 6.15
N GLY A 24 -0.96 -7.77 7.35
CA GLY A 24 -1.27 -8.99 8.10
C GLY A 24 -2.58 -9.62 7.63
N GLY A 25 -2.62 -10.14 6.41
CA GLY A 25 -3.70 -11.03 5.95
C GLY A 25 -3.28 -12.48 6.16
N GLY A 26 -3.82 -13.15 7.18
CA GLY A 26 -3.46 -14.54 7.49
C GLY A 26 -4.62 -15.35 8.02
N ASP A 27 -5.16 -16.20 7.16
CA ASP A 27 -6.09 -17.28 7.48
C ASP A 27 -5.50 -18.22 8.54
N SER A 28 -6.29 -18.52 9.57
CA SER A 28 -5.86 -19.35 10.69
C SER A 28 -6.19 -20.82 10.42
N ALA A 29 -5.20 -21.61 10.02
CA ALA A 29 -5.17 -23.04 10.27
C ALA A 29 -4.06 -23.35 11.31
N PRO A 30 -4.32 -24.13 12.38
CA PRO A 30 -3.41 -24.23 13.51
C PRO A 30 -2.20 -25.10 13.17
N ALA A 31 -1.01 -24.52 13.21
CA ALA A 31 0.25 -25.27 13.19
C ALA A 31 0.66 -25.68 14.63
N PRO A 32 1.25 -26.88 14.82
CA PRO A 32 1.50 -27.44 16.14
C PRO A 32 2.66 -26.76 16.87
N ALA A 33 2.51 -26.61 18.18
CA ALA A 33 3.44 -25.93 19.07
C ALA A 33 4.85 -26.54 19.08
N THR A 34 5.87 -25.70 18.88
CA THR A 34 7.29 -26.03 19.13
C THR A 34 7.75 -25.45 20.47
N SER A 35 8.07 -26.34 21.41
CA SER A 35 8.67 -26.04 22.71
C SER A 35 10.16 -25.65 22.60
N ALA A 36 10.58 -24.64 23.37
CA ALA A 36 11.98 -24.24 23.55
C ALA A 36 12.80 -25.29 24.35
N PRO A 37 14.15 -25.31 24.23
CA PRO A 37 14.96 -26.48 24.57
C PRO A 37 15.46 -26.46 26.02
N ALA A 38 15.46 -27.64 26.64
CA ALA A 38 16.21 -27.94 27.87
C ALA A 38 17.39 -28.88 27.55
N THR A 39 18.51 -28.54 28.18
CA THR A 39 19.83 -29.19 28.33
C THR A 39 20.02 -30.67 27.97
N SER A 40 21.19 -30.90 27.37
CA SER A 40 21.83 -32.11 26.84
C SER A 40 22.12 -33.29 27.81
N ALA A 41 21.98 -34.52 27.30
CA ALA A 41 22.92 -35.66 27.48
C ALA A 41 22.66 -36.76 26.41
N PRO A 42 23.65 -37.57 26.00
CA PRO A 42 23.62 -38.30 24.72
C PRO A 42 23.23 -39.79 24.86
N ALA A 43 22.51 -40.32 23.86
CA ALA A 43 22.40 -41.77 23.65
C ALA A 43 22.16 -42.12 22.17
N THR A 44 23.20 -42.73 21.58
CA THR A 44 23.24 -43.86 20.64
C THR A 44 22.21 -44.03 19.50
N SER A 45 22.80 -44.21 18.32
CA SER A 45 22.31 -44.50 16.96
C SER A 45 21.49 -45.78 16.73
N ALA A 46 20.49 -45.69 15.84
CA ALA A 46 20.09 -46.73 14.88
C ALA A 46 19.31 -46.11 13.69
N PRO A 47 19.40 -46.64 12.45
CA PRO A 47 19.04 -45.93 11.21
C PRO A 47 17.55 -46.05 10.80
N ALA A 48 17.06 -45.04 10.10
CA ALA A 48 15.73 -44.97 9.49
C ALA A 48 15.67 -45.74 8.15
N PRO A 49 14.52 -46.35 7.79
CA PRO A 49 14.34 -47.08 6.53
C PRO A 49 14.06 -46.15 5.35
N THR A 50 14.60 -46.55 4.20
CA THR A 50 14.58 -45.91 2.89
C THR A 50 13.17 -45.90 2.26
N ALA A 51 12.71 -44.73 1.80
CA ALA A 51 11.52 -44.61 0.94
C ALA A 51 11.91 -44.75 -0.54
N VAL A 52 11.10 -45.52 -1.28
CA VAL A 52 11.22 -45.85 -2.71
C VAL A 52 10.61 -44.72 -3.55
N PRO A 53 11.20 -44.29 -4.68
CA PRO A 53 10.61 -43.28 -5.55
C PRO A 53 9.56 -43.86 -6.51
N THR A 54 8.39 -43.22 -6.59
CA THR A 54 7.34 -43.51 -7.59
C THR A 54 7.58 -42.70 -8.87
N ALA A 55 7.32 -43.34 -10.01
CA ALA A 55 7.74 -42.96 -11.35
C ALA A 55 7.08 -41.70 -11.94
N THR A 56 7.89 -40.95 -12.68
CA THR A 56 7.55 -39.77 -13.49
C THR A 56 6.75 -40.16 -14.74
N ALA A 57 5.63 -39.46 -14.99
CA ALA A 57 4.89 -39.56 -16.25
C ALA A 57 5.56 -38.69 -17.34
N LYS A 58 5.60 -39.23 -18.56
CA LYS A 58 6.26 -38.68 -19.76
C LYS A 58 5.38 -37.61 -20.45
N PRO A 59 5.93 -36.49 -20.94
CA PRO A 59 5.14 -35.47 -21.63
C PRO A 59 4.75 -35.87 -23.06
N VAL A 60 3.54 -35.44 -23.46
CA VAL A 60 2.97 -35.54 -24.82
C VAL A 60 3.44 -34.33 -25.65
N PRO A 61 3.85 -34.48 -26.91
CA PRO A 61 4.35 -33.36 -27.73
C PRO A 61 3.22 -32.49 -28.31
N THR A 62 3.36 -31.17 -28.17
CA THR A 62 2.54 -30.14 -28.82
C THR A 62 3.00 -29.90 -30.27
N PRO A 63 2.11 -29.72 -31.25
CA PRO A 63 2.48 -29.48 -32.65
C PRO A 63 3.05 -28.07 -32.89
N THR A 64 4.11 -28.04 -33.71
CA THR A 64 4.85 -26.87 -34.20
C THR A 64 4.03 -26.05 -35.21
N SER A 65 3.92 -24.73 -34.99
CA SER A 65 3.45 -23.76 -35.99
C SER A 65 4.66 -23.12 -36.71
N GLU A 66 4.63 -23.14 -38.05
CA GLU A 66 5.60 -22.49 -38.93
C GLU A 66 5.55 -20.95 -38.84
N PRO A 67 6.67 -20.25 -39.12
CA PRO A 67 6.78 -18.79 -38.98
C PRO A 67 6.17 -18.02 -40.16
N VAL A 68 5.44 -16.95 -39.85
CA VAL A 68 4.94 -15.93 -40.79
C VAL A 68 6.04 -14.85 -40.98
N PRO A 69 6.32 -14.39 -42.21
CA PRO A 69 7.46 -13.50 -42.50
C PRO A 69 7.24 -12.03 -42.07
N GLU A 70 8.34 -11.43 -41.63
CA GLU A 70 8.53 -10.05 -41.13
C GLU A 70 8.38 -8.98 -42.25
N PRO A 71 7.76 -7.81 -41.97
CA PRO A 71 7.66 -6.72 -42.95
C PRO A 71 8.94 -5.88 -43.02
N THR A 72 9.34 -5.59 -44.25
CA THR A 72 10.55 -4.84 -44.66
C THR A 72 10.47 -3.34 -44.31
N ALA A 73 11.55 -2.80 -43.77
CA ALA A 73 11.71 -1.38 -43.43
C ALA A 73 11.99 -0.49 -44.67
N GLU A 74 11.35 0.67 -44.73
CA GLU A 74 11.62 1.74 -45.70
C GLU A 74 12.72 2.72 -45.21
N PRO A 75 13.44 3.42 -46.13
CA PRO A 75 14.73 4.01 -45.83
C PRO A 75 14.67 5.46 -45.29
N THR A 76 15.61 5.71 -44.37
CA THR A 76 16.01 7.01 -43.78
C THR A 76 16.51 8.04 -44.80
N VAL A 77 16.06 9.29 -44.64
CA VAL A 77 16.55 10.47 -45.38
C VAL A 77 17.68 11.15 -44.60
N GLU A 78 18.80 11.37 -45.30
CA GLU A 78 20.05 11.96 -44.83
C GLU A 78 20.00 13.50 -44.88
N ALA A 79 20.33 14.18 -43.76
CA ALA A 79 20.45 15.64 -43.69
C ALA A 79 21.93 16.06 -43.57
N LYS A 80 22.36 17.00 -44.44
CA LYS A 80 23.73 17.54 -44.57
C LYS A 80 23.80 19.00 -44.00
N PRO A 81 24.96 19.51 -43.51
CA PRO A 81 25.01 20.36 -42.32
C PRO A 81 25.11 21.87 -42.56
N ASP A 82 25.00 22.56 -41.42
CA ASP A 82 25.10 23.98 -41.06
C ASP A 82 26.35 24.74 -41.56
N PRO A 83 26.28 26.09 -41.65
CA PRO A 83 27.41 26.91 -41.24
C PRO A 83 27.04 28.14 -40.37
N THR A 84 27.55 28.10 -39.14
CA THR A 84 28.45 29.08 -38.48
C THR A 84 28.07 30.58 -38.40
N ALA A 85 28.00 31.06 -37.15
CA ALA A 85 27.81 32.44 -36.71
C ALA A 85 29.06 33.35 -36.79
N THR A 86 28.88 34.66 -37.04
CA THR A 86 29.48 35.87 -36.38
C THR A 86 29.23 37.14 -37.21
N PRO A 87 29.44 38.41 -36.73
CA PRO A 87 29.53 38.94 -35.37
C PRO A 87 28.64 40.19 -35.11
N LYS A 88 28.51 40.53 -33.83
CA LYS A 88 27.82 41.69 -33.22
C LYS A 88 28.55 43.03 -33.47
N PRO A 89 27.87 44.14 -33.79
CA PRO A 89 28.47 45.48 -33.75
C PRO A 89 28.38 46.14 -32.37
N THR A 90 29.47 46.83 -32.03
CA THR A 90 29.74 47.61 -30.81
C THR A 90 29.10 49.00 -30.85
N ALA A 91 28.78 49.53 -29.67
CA ALA A 91 28.04 50.75 -29.37
C ALA A 91 28.73 52.08 -29.73
N VAL A 92 27.91 53.12 -29.90
CA VAL A 92 28.27 54.56 -29.95
C VAL A 92 27.31 55.34 -29.02
N PRO A 93 27.74 56.42 -28.33
CA PRO A 93 27.21 56.81 -27.02
C PRO A 93 26.06 57.84 -27.00
N ALA A 94 25.50 57.92 -25.79
CA ALA A 94 24.24 58.51 -25.33
C ALA A 94 23.95 59.98 -25.70
N THR A 95 22.68 60.24 -25.98
CA THR A 95 22.04 61.56 -25.85
C THR A 95 21.05 61.51 -24.69
N ALA A 96 21.15 62.47 -23.77
CA ALA A 96 20.40 62.51 -22.53
C ALA A 96 18.88 62.65 -22.75
N THR A 97 18.10 61.83 -22.06
CA THR A 97 16.62 61.90 -21.99
C THR A 97 16.23 61.75 -20.51
N PRO A 98 15.20 62.45 -20.02
CA PRO A 98 15.07 62.81 -18.61
C PRO A 98 14.68 61.63 -17.70
N VAL A 99 15.11 61.75 -16.44
CA VAL A 99 14.89 60.81 -15.33
C VAL A 99 13.40 60.51 -15.15
N PRO A 100 12.96 59.24 -15.24
CA PRO A 100 11.60 58.86 -14.86
C PRO A 100 11.45 58.86 -13.33
N PRO A 101 10.25 59.13 -12.80
CA PRO A 101 10.03 59.19 -11.36
C PRO A 101 10.31 57.84 -10.69
N THR A 102 10.89 57.91 -9.50
CA THR A 102 11.16 56.79 -8.59
C THR A 102 9.96 55.86 -8.49
N ALA A 103 10.15 54.59 -8.88
CA ALA A 103 9.13 53.56 -8.75
C ALA A 103 8.69 53.44 -7.29
N THR A 104 7.40 53.62 -7.05
CA THR A 104 6.73 53.29 -5.79
C THR A 104 6.95 51.80 -5.51
N PRO A 105 7.25 51.38 -4.26
CA PRO A 105 7.36 49.97 -3.93
C PRO A 105 6.07 49.24 -4.30
N VAL A 106 6.19 48.21 -5.13
CA VAL A 106 5.10 47.30 -5.45
C VAL A 106 4.66 46.65 -4.13
N PRO A 107 3.38 46.74 -3.74
CA PRO A 107 2.87 46.02 -2.59
C PRO A 107 3.19 44.54 -2.75
N PRO A 108 3.53 43.80 -1.66
CA PRO A 108 3.73 42.36 -1.78
C PRO A 108 2.49 41.75 -2.45
N THR A 109 2.72 40.99 -3.52
CA THR A 109 1.68 40.15 -4.12
C THR A 109 1.01 39.39 -2.98
N PRO A 110 -0.31 39.50 -2.77
CA PRO A 110 -0.97 38.75 -1.72
C PRO A 110 -0.61 37.28 -1.93
N THR A 111 -0.02 36.65 -0.91
CA THR A 111 0.14 35.20 -0.88
C THR A 111 -1.23 34.61 -1.20
N PRO A 112 -1.37 33.77 -2.25
CA PRO A 112 -2.66 33.23 -2.60
C PRO A 112 -3.25 32.58 -1.35
N THR A 113 -4.43 33.02 -0.95
CA THR A 113 -5.17 32.38 0.15
C THR A 113 -5.31 30.92 -0.25
N PRO A 114 -4.80 29.96 0.55
CA PRO A 114 -4.95 28.56 0.21
C PRO A 114 -6.43 28.29 0.02
N LEU A 115 -6.79 27.75 -1.14
CA LEU A 115 -8.16 27.36 -1.42
C LEU A 115 -8.63 26.43 -0.29
N PRO A 116 -9.84 26.62 0.25
CA PRO A 116 -10.35 25.80 1.34
C PRO A 116 -10.43 24.33 0.89
N TYR A 117 -10.17 23.44 1.83
CA TYR A 117 -10.36 22.00 1.67
C TYR A 117 -11.78 21.72 1.14
N ALA A 118 -11.88 20.96 0.05
CA ALA A 118 -13.13 20.67 -0.66
C ALA A 118 -13.67 19.25 -0.35
N GLY A 119 -12.88 18.42 0.33
CA GLY A 119 -13.31 17.10 0.79
C GLY A 119 -14.34 17.17 1.91
N LEU A 120 -14.96 16.03 2.17
CA LEU A 120 -15.90 15.91 3.28
C LEU A 120 -15.21 16.18 4.61
N ALA A 121 -15.91 16.90 5.49
CA ALA A 121 -15.44 17.20 6.83
C ALA A 121 -15.27 15.92 7.65
N VAL A 122 -14.48 16.03 8.72
CA VAL A 122 -14.29 15.00 9.74
C VAL A 122 -14.50 15.63 11.10
N THR A 123 -15.32 15.00 11.93
CA THR A 123 -15.52 15.35 13.33
C THR A 123 -15.12 14.19 14.22
N CYS A 124 -14.32 14.47 15.23
CA CYS A 124 -13.86 13.48 16.22
C CYS A 124 -14.37 13.84 17.61
N GLU A 125 -14.82 12.84 18.35
CA GLU A 125 -15.30 12.95 19.73
C GLU A 125 -14.52 11.99 20.64
N ASP A 126 -14.03 12.50 21.77
CA ASP A 126 -13.42 11.69 22.82
C ASP A 126 -14.51 10.95 23.62
N LYS A 127 -14.48 9.62 23.57
CA LYS A 127 -15.39 8.69 24.27
C LYS A 127 -14.74 8.08 25.53
N THR A 128 -13.67 8.69 26.04
CA THR A 128 -12.84 8.26 27.18
C THR A 128 -12.02 6.98 26.92
N THR A 129 -12.61 5.96 26.31
CA THR A 129 -11.94 4.69 25.95
C THR A 129 -11.32 4.71 24.56
N HIS A 130 -11.80 5.60 23.71
CA HIS A 130 -11.38 5.77 22.33
C HIS A 130 -11.78 7.16 21.82
N THR A 131 -11.14 7.61 20.76
CA THR A 131 -11.63 8.72 19.94
C THR A 131 -12.45 8.14 18.80
N TYR A 132 -13.67 8.64 18.61
CA TYR A 132 -14.58 8.24 17.53
C TYR A 132 -14.67 9.35 16.49
N CYS A 133 -14.32 9.07 15.24
CA CYS A 133 -14.41 10.02 14.14
C CYS A 133 -15.38 9.55 13.05
N ILE A 134 -16.09 10.52 12.47
CA ILE A 134 -17.04 10.32 11.39
C ILE A 134 -17.05 11.56 10.49
N SER A 135 -17.49 11.42 9.24
CA SER A 135 -17.84 12.56 8.40
C SER A 135 -19.27 13.03 8.70
N PRO A 136 -19.49 14.28 9.14
CA PRO A 136 -20.81 14.82 9.38
C PRO A 136 -21.58 15.11 8.08
N ASP A 137 -20.91 15.06 6.93
CA ASP A 137 -21.48 15.33 5.61
C ASP A 137 -22.12 14.09 4.98
N LEU A 138 -21.92 12.91 5.58
CA LEU A 138 -22.47 11.63 5.14
C LEU A 138 -23.46 11.08 6.17
N ALA A 139 -24.31 10.15 5.73
CA ALA A 139 -25.21 9.47 6.64
C ALA A 139 -24.43 8.61 7.65
N THR A 140 -24.86 8.59 8.90
CA THR A 140 -24.31 7.63 9.88
C THR A 140 -24.79 6.22 9.53
N PRO A 141 -23.91 5.20 9.54
CA PRO A 141 -24.35 3.82 9.40
C PRO A 141 -25.44 3.47 10.42
N PRO A 142 -26.47 2.69 10.04
CA PRO A 142 -27.51 2.26 10.96
C PRO A 142 -26.94 1.53 12.17
N ASP A 143 -27.59 1.72 13.33
CA ASP A 143 -27.33 0.89 14.49
C ASP A 143 -27.87 -0.53 14.28
N GLY A 144 -27.16 -1.51 14.85
CA GLY A 144 -27.52 -2.92 14.76
C GLY A 144 -26.84 -3.66 13.62
N LYS A 145 -27.38 -4.82 13.27
CA LYS A 145 -26.86 -5.69 12.21
C LYS A 145 -27.02 -5.00 10.85
N PRO A 146 -25.96 -4.84 10.05
CA PRO A 146 -26.07 -4.37 8.68
C PRO A 146 -27.09 -5.19 7.88
N THR A 147 -28.00 -4.50 7.20
CA THR A 147 -28.99 -5.11 6.29
C THR A 147 -28.77 -4.73 4.83
N ASP A 148 -27.83 -3.83 4.57
CA ASP A 148 -27.48 -3.38 3.23
C ASP A 148 -26.91 -4.56 2.42
N PRO A 149 -27.29 -4.71 1.13
CA PRO A 149 -26.70 -5.74 0.28
C PRO A 149 -25.20 -5.52 0.11
N TRP A 150 -24.40 -6.56 0.32
CA TRP A 150 -22.96 -6.51 0.08
C TRP A 150 -22.64 -6.11 -1.37
N GLY A 151 -21.57 -5.33 -1.54
CA GLY A 151 -21.14 -4.90 -2.87
C GLY A 151 -21.98 -3.76 -3.45
N THR A 152 -23.01 -3.29 -2.73
CA THR A 152 -23.76 -2.09 -3.12
C THR A 152 -23.09 -0.87 -2.54
N LYS A 153 -22.84 0.14 -3.38
CA LYS A 153 -22.29 1.42 -2.92
C LYS A 153 -23.27 2.08 -1.94
N LEU A 154 -22.77 2.49 -0.78
CA LEU A 154 -23.50 3.12 0.31
C LEU A 154 -23.06 4.58 0.46
N ASP A 155 -23.98 5.42 0.91
CA ASP A 155 -23.74 6.85 1.17
C ASP A 155 -23.44 7.11 2.66
N TYR A 156 -23.00 6.08 3.37
CA TYR A 156 -22.62 6.19 4.78
C TYR A 156 -21.21 6.74 4.96
N SER A 157 -20.97 7.39 6.09
CA SER A 157 -19.61 7.64 6.54
C SER A 157 -18.93 6.33 6.96
N PRO A 158 -17.65 6.12 6.63
CA PRO A 158 -16.84 5.18 7.40
C PRO A 158 -16.77 5.64 8.87
N GLU A 159 -16.68 4.68 9.79
CA GLU A 159 -16.54 4.91 11.22
C GLU A 159 -15.10 4.63 11.65
N ILE A 160 -14.44 5.58 12.30
CA ILE A 160 -13.03 5.46 12.72
C ILE A 160 -12.96 5.47 14.24
N PHE A 161 -12.25 4.49 14.81
CA PHE A 161 -12.08 4.28 16.24
C PHE A 161 -10.58 4.26 16.56
N CYS A 162 -10.09 5.23 17.32
CA CYS A 162 -8.70 5.29 17.75
C CYS A 162 -8.61 4.98 19.24
N GLY A 163 -7.67 4.13 19.67
CA GLY A 163 -7.42 3.89 21.11
C GLY A 163 -7.17 5.20 21.86
N SER A 164 -7.56 5.27 23.14
CA SER A 164 -7.45 6.51 23.95
C SER A 164 -6.02 7.02 24.15
N ASP A 165 -5.01 6.20 23.83
CA ASP A 165 -3.59 6.57 23.86
C ASP A 165 -3.04 7.03 22.49
N VAL A 166 -3.87 7.04 21.44
CA VAL A 166 -3.56 7.64 20.14
C VAL A 166 -3.89 9.13 20.20
N SER A 167 -2.97 10.01 19.81
CA SER A 167 -3.22 11.45 19.87
C SER A 167 -4.32 11.90 18.91
N ASP A 168 -5.05 12.96 19.28
CA ASP A 168 -6.13 13.52 18.46
C ASP A 168 -5.67 13.85 17.03
N ARG A 169 -4.43 14.32 16.89
CA ARG A 169 -3.87 14.68 15.58
C ARG A 169 -3.62 13.45 14.71
N ILE A 170 -3.03 12.40 15.28
CA ILE A 170 -2.83 11.13 14.56
C ILE A 170 -4.18 10.53 14.17
N CYS A 171 -5.14 10.52 15.10
CA CYS A 171 -6.48 10.02 14.82
C CYS A 171 -7.18 10.82 13.70
N LEU A 172 -7.04 12.15 13.71
CA LEU A 172 -7.57 13.02 12.65
C LEU A 172 -6.92 12.76 11.29
N TRP A 173 -5.60 12.53 11.22
CA TRP A 173 -4.93 12.20 9.97
C TRP A 173 -5.38 10.86 9.39
N TYR A 174 -5.57 9.84 10.22
CA TYR A 174 -6.22 8.60 9.80
C TYR A 174 -7.63 8.87 9.29
N ALA A 175 -8.46 9.56 10.06
CA ALA A 175 -9.85 9.80 9.71
C ALA A 175 -10.02 10.58 8.40
N LYS A 176 -9.22 11.63 8.16
CA LYS A 176 -9.18 12.35 6.88
C LYS A 176 -8.77 11.42 5.72
N SER A 177 -7.76 10.59 5.92
CA SER A 177 -7.27 9.66 4.90
C SER A 177 -8.30 8.57 4.58
N VAL A 178 -8.95 8.00 5.60
CA VAL A 178 -10.03 7.00 5.45
C VAL A 178 -11.22 7.59 4.69
N VAL A 179 -11.69 8.77 5.11
CA VAL A 179 -12.82 9.46 4.46
C VAL A 179 -12.49 9.80 3.00
N ALA A 180 -11.28 10.31 2.71
CA ALA A 180 -10.85 10.57 1.33
C ALA A 180 -10.76 9.27 0.50
N THR A 181 -10.26 8.18 1.08
CA THR A 181 -10.16 6.88 0.40
C THR A 181 -11.53 6.37 -0.06
N PHE A 182 -12.54 6.44 0.80
CA PHE A 182 -13.88 5.98 0.45
C PHE A 182 -14.66 6.98 -0.44
N GLN A 183 -14.26 8.25 -0.49
CA GLN A 183 -14.72 9.17 -1.53
C GLN A 183 -14.16 8.82 -2.91
N GLU A 184 -12.92 8.36 -2.99
CA GLU A 184 -12.28 7.97 -4.26
C GLU A 184 -12.83 6.64 -4.78
N TYR A 185 -12.85 5.61 -3.94
CA TYR A 185 -13.21 4.26 -4.38
C TYR A 185 -14.68 3.89 -4.19
N GLY A 186 -15.38 4.58 -3.29
CA GLY A 186 -16.71 4.19 -2.82
C GLY A 186 -16.65 3.23 -1.65
N LEU A 187 -17.69 3.29 -0.81
CA LEU A 187 -17.90 2.42 0.35
C LEU A 187 -19.00 1.41 0.00
N TYR A 188 -18.70 0.12 0.01
CA TYR A 188 -19.61 -0.93 -0.51
C TYR A 188 -20.16 -1.88 0.57
N ALA A 189 -19.81 -1.60 1.82
CA ALA A 189 -20.37 -2.20 3.03
C ALA A 189 -20.06 -1.23 4.19
N PRO A 190 -20.82 -1.24 5.30
CA PRO A 190 -20.46 -0.45 6.47
C PRO A 190 -19.00 -0.71 6.87
N THR A 191 -18.24 0.37 7.02
CA THR A 191 -16.79 0.29 7.25
C THR A 191 -16.42 0.78 8.63
N GLU A 192 -15.63 -0.02 9.34
CA GLU A 192 -15.05 0.32 10.64
C GLU A 192 -13.52 0.28 10.55
N TYR A 193 -12.86 1.37 10.91
CA TYR A 193 -11.39 1.49 10.90
C TYR A 193 -10.84 1.69 12.31
N TRP A 194 -10.10 0.70 12.82
CA TRP A 194 -9.64 0.63 14.20
C TRP A 194 -8.13 0.94 14.27
N VAL A 195 -7.78 2.14 14.75
CA VAL A 195 -6.39 2.59 14.96
C VAL A 195 -5.97 2.24 16.38
N VAL A 196 -5.04 1.29 16.50
CA VAL A 196 -4.65 0.67 17.77
C VAL A 196 -3.39 1.35 18.29
N GLY A 197 -3.43 1.89 19.51
CA GLY A 197 -2.29 2.50 20.20
C GLY A 197 -1.34 1.47 20.83
N GLY A 198 -0.35 1.91 21.60
CA GLY A 198 0.67 1.04 22.22
C GLY A 198 0.32 0.57 23.63
N ASP A 199 -0.54 1.29 24.34
CA ASP A 199 -0.89 1.01 25.73
C ASP A 199 -1.80 -0.22 25.88
N VAL A 200 -1.54 -1.01 26.92
CA VAL A 200 -2.25 -2.27 27.16
C VAL A 200 -3.68 -2.03 27.63
N GLU A 201 -3.90 -1.12 28.58
CA GLU A 201 -5.24 -0.90 29.13
C GLU A 201 -6.15 -0.23 28.09
N ALA A 202 -5.63 0.80 27.41
CA ALA A 202 -6.35 1.53 26.37
C ALA A 202 -6.82 0.61 25.23
N ASN A 203 -6.03 -0.39 24.85
CA ASN A 203 -6.32 -1.18 23.65
C ASN A 203 -6.86 -2.59 23.96
N ASN A 204 -6.33 -3.30 24.95
CA ASN A 204 -6.78 -4.67 25.25
C ASN A 204 -8.05 -4.70 26.12
N VAL A 205 -8.36 -3.60 26.81
CA VAL A 205 -9.59 -3.44 27.60
C VAL A 205 -10.50 -2.38 27.00
N GLY A 206 -9.98 -1.17 26.76
CA GLY A 206 -10.75 -0.05 26.21
C GLY A 206 -11.27 -0.31 24.80
N LEU A 207 -10.39 -0.21 23.80
CA LEU A 207 -10.73 -0.33 22.38
C LEU A 207 -11.30 -1.71 22.02
N ALA A 208 -10.65 -2.80 22.48
CA ALA A 208 -11.16 -4.16 22.27
C ALA A 208 -12.51 -4.39 22.98
N GLY A 209 -12.74 -3.77 24.14
CA GLY A 209 -14.02 -3.81 24.84
C GLY A 209 -15.13 -3.17 24.01
N VAL A 210 -14.88 -2.01 23.43
CA VAL A 210 -15.81 -1.29 22.54
C VAL A 210 -16.11 -2.13 21.29
N TYR A 211 -15.07 -2.67 20.66
CA TYR A 211 -15.22 -3.55 19.50
C TYR A 211 -16.10 -4.77 19.83
N CYS A 212 -15.82 -5.47 20.93
CA CYS A 212 -16.54 -6.68 21.32
C CYS A 212 -17.98 -6.41 21.76
N ASP A 213 -18.24 -5.33 22.50
CA ASP A 213 -19.61 -4.90 22.81
C ASP A 213 -20.41 -4.66 21.53
N ARG A 214 -19.77 -4.01 20.55
CA ARG A 214 -20.39 -3.71 19.26
C ARG A 214 -20.65 -4.98 18.45
N ARG A 215 -19.74 -5.96 18.45
CA ARG A 215 -19.98 -7.27 17.80
C ARG A 215 -21.21 -7.96 18.38
N VAL A 216 -21.37 -7.96 19.71
CA VAL A 216 -22.53 -8.56 20.39
C VAL A 216 -23.80 -7.78 20.07
N ALA A 217 -23.77 -6.45 20.20
CA ALA A 217 -24.93 -5.60 19.97
C ALA A 217 -25.46 -5.64 18.52
N ARG A 218 -24.58 -5.97 17.55
CA ARG A 218 -24.92 -6.03 16.13
C ARG A 218 -25.14 -7.45 15.61
N ASP A 219 -25.19 -8.47 16.47
CA ASP A 219 -25.32 -9.88 16.04
C ASP A 219 -24.22 -10.29 15.04
N GLN A 220 -22.99 -9.83 15.32
CA GLN A 220 -21.76 -10.05 14.54
C GLN A 220 -20.68 -10.76 15.37
N ALA A 221 -21.09 -11.41 16.48
CA ALA A 221 -20.20 -12.14 17.38
C ALA A 221 -20.16 -13.65 17.11
N TRP A 222 -20.93 -14.17 16.14
CA TRP A 222 -20.93 -15.60 15.77
C TRP A 222 -21.22 -16.53 16.97
N GLY A 223 -22.18 -16.14 17.81
CA GLY A 223 -22.54 -16.89 19.01
C GLY A 223 -21.54 -16.76 20.18
N LYS A 224 -20.48 -15.96 20.03
CA LYS A 224 -19.52 -15.66 21.09
C LYS A 224 -20.07 -14.57 22.01
N ASP A 225 -19.78 -14.68 23.29
CA ASP A 225 -19.98 -13.58 24.24
C ASP A 225 -18.82 -12.57 24.19
N LYS A 226 -18.97 -11.46 24.93
CA LYS A 226 -17.95 -10.41 25.01
C LYS A 226 -16.61 -10.95 25.51
N ALA A 227 -16.60 -11.84 26.50
CA ALA A 227 -15.37 -12.34 27.11
C ALA A 227 -14.60 -13.23 26.13
N GLN A 228 -15.30 -14.05 25.35
CA GLN A 228 -14.72 -14.86 24.27
C GLN A 228 -14.15 -13.96 23.17
N CYS A 229 -14.89 -12.93 22.74
CA CYS A 229 -14.39 -11.95 21.77
C CYS A 229 -13.11 -11.25 22.28
N LEU A 230 -13.11 -10.79 23.53
CA LEU A 230 -11.94 -10.15 24.14
C LEU A 230 -10.73 -11.08 24.21
N ALA A 231 -10.94 -12.36 24.49
CA ALA A 231 -9.87 -13.35 24.48
C ALA A 231 -9.25 -13.52 23.09
N GLU A 232 -10.05 -13.45 22.02
CA GLU A 232 -9.55 -13.51 20.65
C GLU A 232 -8.80 -12.24 20.26
N GLU A 233 -9.36 -11.06 20.49
CA GLU A 233 -8.72 -9.79 20.14
C GLU A 233 -7.39 -9.55 20.87
N ASN A 234 -7.25 -10.17 22.06
CA ASN A 234 -6.06 -10.13 22.88
C ASN A 234 -5.15 -11.37 22.73
N ASP A 235 -5.43 -12.28 21.80
CA ASP A 235 -4.58 -13.46 21.59
C ASP A 235 -3.18 -12.99 21.13
N PRO A 236 -2.12 -13.28 21.91
CA PRO A 236 -0.78 -12.89 21.57
C PRO A 236 -0.22 -13.49 20.27
N ASN A 237 -0.84 -14.54 19.76
CA ASN A 237 -0.46 -15.23 18.53
C ASN A 237 -1.43 -14.93 17.38
N GLY A 238 -2.49 -14.16 17.62
CA GLY A 238 -3.47 -13.77 16.63
C GLY A 238 -3.07 -12.49 15.89
N TYR A 239 -3.43 -12.39 14.61
CA TYR A 239 -3.31 -11.16 13.81
C TYR A 239 -4.51 -10.23 14.08
N ARG A 240 -4.70 -9.82 15.35
CA ARG A 240 -5.81 -9.00 15.84
C ARG A 240 -5.30 -7.79 16.63
N MET A 241 -6.16 -7.10 17.39
CA MET A 241 -5.79 -5.84 18.07
C MET A 241 -4.46 -5.90 18.85
N ASP A 242 -4.18 -6.95 19.62
CA ASP A 242 -2.92 -7.01 20.38
C ASP A 242 -1.66 -7.08 19.49
N TYR A 243 -1.74 -7.65 18.29
CA TYR A 243 -0.64 -7.60 17.31
C TYR A 243 -0.33 -6.15 16.90
N TYR A 244 -1.35 -5.38 16.50
CA TYR A 244 -1.20 -3.98 16.12
C TYR A 244 -0.74 -3.13 17.30
N ARG A 245 -1.21 -3.45 18.52
CA ARG A 245 -0.78 -2.77 19.75
C ARG A 245 0.72 -2.91 19.97
N ARG A 246 1.30 -4.10 19.78
CA ARG A 246 2.75 -4.31 19.93
C ARG A 246 3.57 -3.56 18.89
N LEU A 247 3.06 -3.46 17.66
CA LEU A 247 3.70 -2.67 16.61
C LEU A 247 3.71 -1.19 17.00
N SER A 248 2.56 -0.65 17.42
CA SER A 248 2.44 0.72 17.93
C SER A 248 3.35 0.96 19.11
N TYR A 249 3.41 0.04 20.07
CA TYR A 249 4.35 0.13 21.21
C TYR A 249 5.80 0.21 20.74
N GLY A 250 6.18 -0.59 19.74
CA GLY A 250 7.50 -0.57 19.13
C GLY A 250 7.85 0.78 18.50
N VAL A 251 6.91 1.38 17.76
CA VAL A 251 7.07 2.70 17.16
C VAL A 251 7.22 3.78 18.24
N ILE A 252 6.30 3.78 19.22
CA ILE A 252 6.18 4.83 20.22
C ILE A 252 7.33 4.79 21.23
N ASN A 253 7.68 3.60 21.72
CA ASN A 253 8.57 3.43 22.88
C ASN A 253 9.95 2.85 22.55
N GLU A 254 10.10 2.17 21.41
CA GLU A 254 11.35 1.44 21.08
C GLU A 254 12.07 2.02 19.86
N GLY A 255 11.51 3.05 19.21
CA GLY A 255 12.08 3.65 18.00
C GLY A 255 12.11 2.70 16.81
N LYS A 256 11.17 1.74 16.76
CA LYS A 256 10.99 0.87 15.61
C LYS A 256 10.26 1.61 14.50
N ASN A 257 10.54 1.23 13.25
CA ASN A 257 9.96 1.86 12.06
C ASN A 257 8.96 0.94 11.34
N GLY A 258 8.44 -0.07 12.03
CA GLY A 258 7.50 -1.04 11.44
C GLY A 258 6.06 -0.70 11.79
N ASN A 259 5.17 -0.80 10.81
CA ASN A 259 3.73 -0.70 10.98
C ASN A 259 3.02 -1.81 10.22
N SER A 260 1.73 -1.96 10.50
CA SER A 260 0.84 -2.85 9.79
C SER A 260 -0.55 -2.24 9.72
N ALA A 261 -1.22 -2.50 8.61
CA ALA A 261 -2.65 -2.35 8.47
C ALA A 261 -3.20 -3.59 7.74
N SER A 262 -4.49 -3.85 7.88
CA SER A 262 -5.15 -4.90 7.09
C SER A 262 -6.65 -4.66 6.98
N LEU A 263 -7.22 -5.05 5.84
CA LEU A 263 -8.62 -5.46 5.76
C LEU A 263 -8.80 -6.81 6.49
N SER A 264 -9.26 -6.75 7.74
CA SER A 264 -9.61 -7.88 8.60
C SER A 264 -11.13 -8.19 8.57
N GLY A 265 -11.83 -7.74 7.53
CA GLY A 265 -13.29 -7.79 7.41
C GLY A 265 -13.90 -9.20 7.39
N ASP A 266 -15.22 -9.24 7.50
CA ASP A 266 -16.01 -10.46 7.50
C ASP A 266 -17.23 -10.22 6.59
N ALA A 267 -17.06 -10.57 5.31
CA ALA A 267 -18.08 -10.36 4.29
C ALA A 267 -19.41 -11.08 4.64
N PRO A 268 -19.39 -12.32 5.18
CA PRO A 268 -20.58 -12.95 5.76
C PRO A 268 -21.28 -12.16 6.87
N ALA A 269 -20.52 -11.40 7.68
CA ALA A 269 -21.08 -10.49 8.69
C ALA A 269 -21.53 -9.12 8.13
N GLY A 270 -21.34 -8.87 6.82
CA GLY A 270 -21.87 -7.72 6.09
C GLY A 270 -21.16 -6.40 6.38
N TYR A 271 -19.88 -6.41 6.77
CA TYR A 271 -19.12 -5.18 7.05
C TYR A 271 -17.63 -5.31 6.73
N MET A 272 -16.99 -4.16 6.51
CA MET A 272 -15.55 -4.04 6.31
C MET A 272 -14.89 -3.61 7.62
N LYS A 273 -13.88 -4.36 8.04
CA LYS A 273 -13.13 -4.09 9.28
C LYS A 273 -11.67 -3.88 8.95
N TYR A 274 -11.10 -2.81 9.47
CA TYR A 274 -9.69 -2.53 9.37
C TYR A 274 -9.03 -2.45 10.73
N TYR A 275 -7.84 -3.02 10.85
CA TYR A 275 -6.93 -2.69 11.94
C TYR A 275 -5.73 -1.95 11.39
N SER A 276 -5.22 -0.99 12.15
CA SER A 276 -3.95 -0.33 11.85
C SER A 276 -3.20 -0.03 13.13
N SER A 277 -1.90 -0.29 13.17
CA SER A 277 -1.01 0.22 14.20
C SER A 277 -0.71 1.70 13.93
N VAL A 278 -0.35 2.46 14.95
CA VAL A 278 0.19 3.82 14.79
C VAL A 278 1.39 3.79 13.84
N SER A 279 1.29 4.52 12.74
CA SER A 279 2.34 4.56 11.73
C SER A 279 3.49 5.49 12.13
N PRO A 280 4.74 5.16 11.77
CA PRO A 280 5.92 5.87 12.25
C PRO A 280 6.03 7.31 11.73
N GLY A 281 5.60 7.59 10.50
CA GLY A 281 5.58 8.95 9.96
C GLY A 281 4.62 9.84 10.73
N PHE A 282 3.38 9.39 10.94
CA PHE A 282 2.39 10.09 11.75
C PHE A 282 2.88 10.31 13.18
N TYR A 283 3.43 9.28 13.83
CA TYR A 283 3.95 9.44 15.19
C TYR A 283 5.08 10.49 15.26
N LEU A 284 6.09 10.38 14.40
CA LEU A 284 7.24 11.29 14.42
C LEU A 284 6.84 12.73 14.09
N LEU A 285 5.95 12.93 13.12
CA LEU A 285 5.42 14.24 12.77
C LEU A 285 4.61 14.86 13.92
N ASP A 286 3.80 14.06 14.62
CA ASP A 286 3.03 14.53 15.78
C ASP A 286 3.97 15.01 16.92
N GLN A 287 5.11 14.34 17.07
CA GLN A 287 6.18 14.73 18.00
C GLN A 287 7.04 15.93 17.50
N GLY A 288 6.75 16.48 16.31
CA GLY A 288 7.52 17.58 15.72
C GLY A 288 8.91 17.17 15.21
N VAL A 289 9.12 15.87 14.95
CA VAL A 289 10.38 15.33 14.45
C VAL A 289 10.40 15.44 12.92
N THR A 290 11.50 15.99 12.39
CA THR A 290 11.72 16.03 10.94
C THR A 290 12.04 14.63 10.42
N ILE A 291 11.28 14.19 9.41
CA ILE A 291 11.44 12.91 8.71
C ILE A 291 11.76 13.11 7.22
N GLY A 292 11.95 12.03 6.48
CA GLY A 292 12.18 12.06 5.03
C GLY A 292 13.66 12.14 4.63
N PRO A 293 13.94 12.12 3.31
CA PRO A 293 15.30 12.02 2.78
C PRO A 293 16.28 13.05 3.36
N GLY A 294 17.48 12.59 3.74
CA GLY A 294 18.51 13.43 4.33
C GLY A 294 18.41 13.63 5.86
N THR A 295 17.40 13.04 6.50
CA THR A 295 17.28 12.97 7.97
C THR A 295 17.73 11.62 8.52
N GLN A 296 17.80 11.48 9.85
CA GLN A 296 18.01 10.18 10.50
C GLN A 296 16.86 9.18 10.23
N TYR A 297 15.70 9.67 9.80
CA TYR A 297 14.51 8.90 9.43
C TYR A 297 14.28 8.94 7.91
N GLY A 298 15.37 8.82 7.15
CA GLY A 298 15.40 8.97 5.68
C GLY A 298 14.42 8.09 4.90
N GLY A 299 13.96 6.98 5.48
CA GLY A 299 13.01 6.06 4.88
C GLY A 299 11.58 6.14 5.43
N ILE A 300 11.25 7.17 6.22
CA ILE A 300 9.93 7.36 6.80
C ILE A 300 9.28 8.59 6.17
N SER A 301 8.00 8.47 5.79
CA SER A 301 7.23 9.51 5.11
C SER A 301 5.77 9.49 5.60
N GLY A 302 5.22 10.67 5.86
CA GLY A 302 3.80 10.84 6.18
C GLY A 302 2.90 10.59 4.97
N GLU A 303 3.38 10.86 3.76
CA GLU A 303 2.71 10.53 2.51
C GLU A 303 2.54 9.01 2.37
N ILE A 304 3.58 8.23 2.71
CA ILE A 304 3.50 6.77 2.69
C ILE A 304 2.49 6.26 3.73
N ASP A 305 2.46 6.86 4.92
CA ASP A 305 1.45 6.51 5.93
C ASP A 305 0.01 6.79 5.45
N GLN A 306 -0.22 7.92 4.76
CA GLN A 306 -1.51 8.19 4.12
C GLN A 306 -1.80 7.17 3.02
N LYS A 307 -0.83 6.88 2.13
CA LYS A 307 -0.94 5.90 1.05
C LYS A 307 -1.34 4.52 1.58
N ILE A 308 -0.81 4.09 2.72
CA ILE A 308 -1.17 2.79 3.34
C ILE A 308 -2.67 2.73 3.65
N VAL A 309 -3.29 3.84 4.10
CA VAL A 309 -4.75 3.89 4.29
C VAL A 309 -5.50 3.68 2.98
N PHE A 310 -5.03 4.29 1.88
CA PHE A 310 -5.61 4.10 0.55
C PHE A 310 -5.40 2.67 0.01
N HIS A 311 -4.24 2.07 0.26
CA HIS A 311 -3.94 0.67 -0.07
C HIS A 311 -4.96 -0.27 0.55
N GLU A 312 -5.15 -0.17 1.87
CA GLU A 312 -6.12 -1.01 2.58
C GLU A 312 -7.57 -0.72 2.15
N GLY A 313 -7.91 0.54 1.93
CA GLY A 313 -9.21 0.91 1.39
C GLY A 313 -9.49 0.29 0.03
N TYR A 314 -8.47 0.16 -0.83
CA TYR A 314 -8.63 -0.47 -2.14
C TYR A 314 -8.96 -1.98 -2.02
N HIS A 315 -8.44 -2.68 -1.02
CA HIS A 315 -8.86 -4.07 -0.77
C HIS A 315 -10.36 -4.21 -0.50
N SER A 316 -11.01 -3.18 0.05
CA SER A 316 -12.48 -3.17 0.16
C SER A 316 -13.16 -3.07 -1.19
N PHE A 317 -12.66 -2.21 -2.08
CA PHE A 317 -13.15 -2.13 -3.44
C PHE A 317 -13.00 -3.48 -4.17
N GLN A 318 -11.85 -4.14 -4.06
CA GLN A 318 -11.62 -5.46 -4.64
C GLN A 318 -12.62 -6.50 -4.08
N GLY A 319 -12.73 -6.60 -2.76
CA GLY A 319 -13.57 -7.59 -2.09
C GLY A 319 -15.07 -7.35 -2.21
N ALA A 320 -15.49 -6.11 -2.46
CA ALA A 320 -16.88 -5.74 -2.66
C ALA A 320 -17.48 -6.32 -3.96
N HIS A 321 -16.65 -6.50 -4.98
CA HIS A 321 -17.05 -7.01 -6.30
C HIS A 321 -16.94 -8.54 -6.40
N ILE A 322 -16.94 -9.22 -5.26
CA ILE A 322 -16.98 -10.67 -5.16
C ILE A 322 -18.22 -11.00 -4.34
N SER A 323 -19.25 -11.52 -5.02
CA SER A 323 -20.56 -11.83 -4.45
C SER A 323 -20.56 -13.09 -3.60
N THR A 324 -19.66 -14.05 -3.88
CA THR A 324 -19.55 -15.28 -3.10
C THR A 324 -19.09 -15.00 -1.67
N MET A 325 -19.84 -15.55 -0.71
CA MET A 325 -19.73 -15.35 0.74
C MET A 325 -19.28 -16.61 1.47
N ASP A 326 -18.51 -17.46 0.79
CA ASP A 326 -18.13 -18.78 1.30
C ASP A 326 -17.58 -18.70 2.73
N ASP A 327 -18.03 -19.65 3.56
CA ASP A 327 -17.41 -19.92 4.86
C ASP A 327 -15.97 -20.39 4.58
N TYR A 328 -14.99 -19.85 5.30
CA TYR A 328 -13.55 -20.17 5.21
C TYR A 328 -13.21 -21.68 5.30
N ASN A 329 -14.21 -22.52 5.57
CA ASN A 329 -14.14 -23.97 5.67
C ASN A 329 -14.56 -24.74 4.40
N THR A 330 -15.02 -24.08 3.32
CA THR A 330 -15.33 -24.76 2.05
C THR A 330 -14.06 -25.03 1.24
N PRO A 331 -13.76 -26.29 0.85
CA PRO A 331 -12.55 -26.67 0.13
C PRO A 331 -12.32 -25.92 -1.19
N GLU A 332 -13.39 -25.46 -1.83
CA GLU A 332 -13.36 -24.81 -3.13
C GLU A 332 -12.92 -23.33 -3.08
N ASN A 333 -13.03 -22.67 -1.90
CA ASN A 333 -12.64 -21.27 -1.63
C ASN A 333 -12.79 -20.32 -2.84
N GLU A 334 -13.96 -20.30 -3.47
CA GLU A 334 -14.20 -19.61 -4.75
C GLU A 334 -13.91 -18.10 -4.63
N ARG A 335 -14.17 -17.53 -3.43
CA ARG A 335 -13.83 -16.14 -3.09
C ARG A 335 -12.33 -15.86 -3.20
N SER A 336 -11.47 -16.79 -2.78
CA SER A 336 -10.02 -16.64 -2.91
C SER A 336 -9.58 -16.70 -4.36
N ASP A 337 -10.15 -17.61 -5.17
CA ASP A 337 -9.82 -17.73 -6.58
C ASP A 337 -10.20 -16.47 -7.38
N MET A 338 -11.33 -15.84 -7.03
CA MET A 338 -11.76 -14.57 -7.62
C MET A 338 -10.85 -13.38 -7.28
N ARG A 339 -10.12 -13.39 -6.15
CA ARG A 339 -9.13 -12.34 -5.85
C ARG A 339 -7.95 -12.34 -6.82
N GLY A 340 -7.70 -13.47 -7.48
CA GLY A 340 -6.59 -13.63 -8.39
C GLY A 340 -5.23 -13.83 -7.68
N PRO A 341 -4.14 -13.81 -8.45
CA PRO A 341 -2.79 -14.06 -7.93
C PRO A 341 -2.34 -12.96 -6.95
N THR A 342 -1.45 -13.30 -6.01
CA THR A 342 -1.00 -12.39 -4.96
C THR A 342 -0.41 -11.07 -5.50
N TRP A 343 0.29 -11.11 -6.65
CA TRP A 343 0.81 -9.90 -7.28
C TRP A 343 -0.30 -8.95 -7.74
N TRP A 344 -1.45 -9.47 -8.17
CA TRP A 344 -2.59 -8.66 -8.58
C TRP A 344 -3.28 -8.06 -7.37
N ASN A 345 -3.60 -8.89 -6.36
CA ASN A 345 -4.31 -8.44 -5.16
C ASN A 345 -3.52 -7.34 -4.41
N GLU A 346 -2.24 -7.60 -4.08
CA GLU A 346 -1.41 -6.64 -3.36
C GLU A 346 -0.84 -5.55 -4.27
N GLY A 347 -0.43 -5.90 -5.49
CA GLY A 347 0.15 -4.94 -6.41
C GLY A 347 -0.86 -3.91 -6.89
N SER A 348 -2.12 -4.29 -7.11
CA SER A 348 -3.15 -3.32 -7.47
C SER A 348 -3.55 -2.44 -6.28
N ALA A 349 -3.62 -2.98 -5.06
CA ALA A 349 -3.79 -2.17 -3.87
C ALA A 349 -2.64 -1.17 -3.66
N GLU A 350 -1.39 -1.57 -3.93
CA GLU A 350 -0.24 -0.67 -3.82
C GLU A 350 -0.27 0.45 -4.86
N TRP A 351 -0.49 0.08 -6.13
CA TRP A 351 -0.56 1.06 -7.23
C TRP A 351 -1.73 2.01 -7.05
N MET A 352 -2.92 1.45 -6.79
CA MET A 352 -4.13 2.25 -6.60
C MET A 352 -4.05 3.03 -5.28
N GLY A 353 -3.32 2.57 -4.27
CA GLY A 353 -3.01 3.37 -3.09
C GLY A 353 -2.41 4.74 -3.46
N TYR A 354 -1.47 4.77 -4.40
CA TYR A 354 -0.92 6.03 -4.93
C TYR A 354 -1.93 6.78 -5.80
N VAL A 355 -2.56 6.12 -6.78
CA VAL A 355 -3.53 6.78 -7.69
C VAL A 355 -4.64 7.49 -6.91
N GLY A 356 -5.23 6.80 -5.93
CA GLY A 356 -6.30 7.36 -5.10
C GLY A 356 -5.81 8.49 -4.20
N MET A 357 -4.65 8.34 -3.58
CA MET A 357 -4.07 9.41 -2.75
C MET A 357 -3.81 10.67 -3.59
N PHE A 358 -3.15 10.54 -4.75
CA PHE A 358 -2.87 11.70 -5.60
C PHE A 358 -4.13 12.30 -6.20
N SER A 359 -5.09 11.47 -6.64
CA SER A 359 -6.42 11.96 -7.06
C SER A 359 -7.09 12.77 -5.96
N ALA A 360 -7.08 12.29 -4.71
CA ALA A 360 -7.66 13.00 -3.59
C ALA A 360 -6.94 14.33 -3.30
N LEU A 361 -5.62 14.38 -3.44
CA LEU A 361 -4.82 15.60 -3.30
C LEU A 361 -5.14 16.61 -4.41
N ASP A 362 -5.11 16.19 -5.67
CA ASP A 362 -5.40 17.03 -6.84
C ASP A 362 -6.81 17.61 -6.78
N ASN A 363 -7.78 16.81 -6.34
CA ASN A 363 -9.16 17.21 -6.17
C ASN A 363 -9.44 17.92 -4.83
N ARG A 364 -8.41 18.21 -4.03
CA ARG A 364 -8.52 18.90 -2.73
C ARG A 364 -9.45 18.22 -1.72
N LYS A 365 -9.57 16.89 -1.82
CA LYS A 365 -10.28 15.99 -0.90
C LYS A 365 -9.36 15.42 0.19
N LEU A 366 -8.05 15.61 0.06
CA LEU A 366 -7.06 15.29 1.08
C LEU A 366 -6.06 16.45 1.16
N ASP A 367 -5.54 16.72 2.35
CA ASP A 367 -4.33 17.51 2.52
C ASP A 367 -3.22 16.56 3.02
N LEU A 368 -1.98 16.78 2.57
CA LEU A 368 -0.85 16.03 3.10
C LEU A 368 -0.58 16.44 4.55
N VAL A 369 -0.28 15.44 5.39
CA VAL A 369 0.09 15.68 6.80
C VAL A 369 1.28 16.63 6.94
N ASN A 370 2.22 16.57 6.00
CA ASN A 370 3.38 17.46 5.98
C ASN A 370 3.00 18.90 5.58
N THR A 371 2.09 19.08 4.63
CA THR A 371 1.62 20.42 4.24
C THR A 371 0.88 21.11 5.37
N GLU A 372 0.06 20.37 6.14
CA GLU A 372 -0.61 20.88 7.35
C GLU A 372 0.40 21.43 8.38
N LEU A 373 1.58 20.82 8.46
CA LEU A 373 2.67 21.21 9.35
C LEU A 373 3.66 22.22 8.74
N GLY A 374 3.49 22.60 7.47
CA GLY A 374 4.44 23.46 6.76
C GLY A 374 5.80 22.81 6.48
N ILE A 375 5.84 21.47 6.40
CA ILE A 375 7.05 20.68 6.17
C ILE A 375 7.19 20.37 4.69
N ASP A 376 8.37 20.66 4.12
CA ASP A 376 8.78 20.16 2.81
C ASP A 376 9.40 18.76 2.99
N SER A 377 8.61 17.73 2.72
CA SER A 377 8.95 16.34 3.01
C SER A 377 10.03 15.76 2.10
N LYS A 378 10.32 16.42 0.97
CA LYS A 378 11.15 15.88 -0.11
C LYS A 378 10.68 14.52 -0.64
N PHE A 379 9.43 14.16 -0.39
CA PHE A 379 8.82 12.95 -0.93
C PHE A 379 8.90 12.96 -2.46
N SER A 380 9.16 11.81 -3.06
CA SER A 380 9.23 11.66 -4.51
C SER A 380 8.62 10.34 -4.92
N PHE A 381 7.43 10.39 -5.51
CA PHE A 381 6.76 9.20 -6.05
C PHE A 381 7.65 8.44 -7.04
N GLN A 382 8.34 9.17 -7.91
CA GLN A 382 9.28 8.57 -8.85
C GLN A 382 10.41 7.82 -8.14
N HIS A 383 10.93 8.35 -7.03
CA HIS A 383 11.95 7.66 -6.23
C HIS A 383 11.37 6.40 -5.57
N GLU A 384 10.17 6.47 -4.99
CA GLU A 384 9.49 5.30 -4.42
C GLU A 384 9.32 4.18 -5.45
N MET A 385 8.86 4.52 -6.66
CA MET A 385 8.72 3.53 -7.74
C MET A 385 10.08 2.99 -8.20
N TRP A 386 11.13 3.82 -8.24
CA TRP A 386 12.49 3.36 -8.52
C TRP A 386 12.99 2.36 -7.46
N VAL A 387 12.75 2.62 -6.17
CA VAL A 387 13.07 1.71 -5.07
C VAL A 387 12.33 0.39 -5.24
N LYS A 388 11.02 0.43 -5.52
CA LYS A 388 10.21 -0.78 -5.78
C LYS A 388 10.76 -1.59 -6.96
N MET A 389 11.13 -0.95 -8.07
CA MET A 389 11.69 -1.66 -9.23
C MET A 389 13.00 -2.36 -8.87
N THR A 390 13.94 -1.61 -8.28
CA THR A 390 15.28 -2.11 -8.00
C THR A 390 15.30 -3.19 -6.93
N GLN A 391 14.60 -2.96 -5.81
CA GLN A 391 14.51 -3.94 -4.72
C GLN A 391 13.66 -5.14 -5.13
N GLY A 392 12.56 -4.94 -5.86
CA GLY A 392 11.72 -6.03 -6.35
C GLY A 392 12.49 -7.00 -7.23
N LYS A 393 13.26 -6.49 -8.21
CA LYS A 393 14.14 -7.31 -9.06
C LYS A 393 15.23 -8.02 -8.25
N GLN A 394 15.85 -7.33 -7.29
CA GLN A 394 16.88 -7.91 -6.45
C GLN A 394 16.32 -9.06 -5.59
N ASN A 395 15.17 -8.83 -4.97
CA ASN A 395 14.53 -9.81 -4.11
C ASN A 395 14.02 -11.02 -4.88
N MET A 396 13.52 -10.84 -6.11
CA MET A 396 13.20 -11.96 -6.99
C MET A 396 14.44 -12.82 -7.26
N LYS A 397 15.57 -12.19 -7.59
CA LYS A 397 16.82 -12.89 -7.86
C LYS A 397 17.34 -13.66 -6.64
N GLU A 398 17.24 -13.08 -5.44
CA GLU A 398 17.79 -13.66 -4.21
C GLU A 398 16.88 -14.74 -3.62
N ASN A 399 15.57 -14.53 -3.64
CA ASN A 399 14.61 -15.34 -2.88
C ASN A 399 13.69 -16.20 -3.76
N CYS A 400 13.62 -15.91 -5.06
CA CYS A 400 12.71 -16.54 -6.03
C CYS A 400 13.41 -17.00 -7.32
N PRO A 401 14.55 -17.72 -7.25
CA PRO A 401 15.31 -18.05 -8.45
C PRO A 401 14.49 -18.93 -9.41
N GLY A 402 14.33 -18.45 -10.65
CA GLY A 402 13.61 -19.17 -11.71
C GLY A 402 12.08 -19.07 -11.63
N GLN A 403 11.55 -18.22 -10.76
CA GLN A 403 10.13 -17.90 -10.67
C GLN A 403 9.85 -16.51 -11.25
N GLY A 404 8.61 -16.28 -11.67
CA GLY A 404 8.10 -14.98 -12.11
C GLY A 404 7.06 -14.40 -11.14
N ILE A 405 6.52 -13.22 -11.46
CA ILE A 405 5.49 -12.60 -10.61
C ILE A 405 4.22 -13.45 -10.46
N LYS A 406 3.95 -14.34 -11.43
CA LYS A 406 2.83 -15.28 -11.41
C LYS A 406 2.92 -16.35 -10.32
N ASP A 407 4.14 -16.64 -9.87
CA ASP A 407 4.39 -17.69 -8.89
C ASP A 407 4.33 -17.15 -7.44
N LEU A 408 4.16 -15.84 -7.26
CA LEU A 408 4.13 -15.20 -5.94
C LEU A 408 2.92 -15.66 -5.14
N SER A 409 3.16 -16.05 -3.88
CA SER A 409 2.13 -16.54 -2.98
C SER A 409 2.51 -16.26 -1.52
N TYR A 410 1.54 -15.94 -0.67
CA TYR A 410 1.76 -15.77 0.78
C TYR A 410 2.38 -17.00 1.46
N SER A 411 2.23 -18.19 0.86
CA SER A 411 2.69 -19.46 1.43
C SER A 411 4.04 -19.95 0.91
N ASN A 412 4.67 -19.24 -0.04
CA ASN A 412 5.92 -19.69 -0.64
C ASN A 412 7.15 -18.91 -0.12
N GLY A 413 8.34 -19.40 -0.47
CA GLY A 413 9.61 -18.77 -0.08
C GLY A 413 9.77 -17.33 -0.57
N CYS A 414 9.04 -16.92 -1.61
CA CYS A 414 9.04 -15.55 -2.11
C CYS A 414 8.37 -14.55 -1.19
N TYR A 415 7.49 -15.00 -0.29
CA TYR A 415 6.90 -14.16 0.75
C TYR A 415 7.67 -14.22 2.08
N SER A 416 8.57 -15.20 2.23
CA SER A 416 9.34 -15.37 3.46
C SER A 416 10.30 -14.20 3.71
N GLN A 417 10.52 -13.87 4.99
CA GLN A 417 11.42 -12.80 5.46
C GLN A 417 11.01 -11.35 5.11
N GLY A 418 9.72 -11.07 4.95
CA GLY A 418 9.25 -9.71 4.68
C GLY A 418 9.56 -9.26 3.25
N ASN A 419 9.57 -10.19 2.31
CA ASN A 419 9.93 -9.90 0.95
C ASN A 419 8.77 -9.22 0.18
N HIS A 420 8.96 -7.96 -0.17
CA HIS A 420 7.95 -7.08 -0.74
C HIS A 420 7.71 -7.26 -2.26
N VAL A 421 8.04 -8.40 -2.90
CA VAL A 421 7.92 -8.51 -4.38
C VAL A 421 6.49 -8.26 -4.87
N ALA A 422 5.49 -8.87 -4.21
CA ALA A 422 4.09 -8.67 -4.59
C ALA A 422 3.68 -7.19 -4.52
N TYR A 423 4.17 -6.46 -3.52
CA TYR A 423 3.93 -5.02 -3.35
C TYR A 423 4.77 -4.13 -4.29
N SER A 424 5.92 -4.63 -4.76
CA SER A 424 6.88 -3.85 -5.54
C SER A 424 6.74 -4.14 -7.02
N LEU A 425 7.11 -5.33 -7.48
CA LEU A 425 6.91 -5.73 -8.87
C LEU A 425 5.43 -5.91 -9.22
N GLY A 426 4.57 -6.29 -8.28
CA GLY A 426 3.13 -6.27 -8.52
C GLY A 426 2.59 -4.85 -8.74
N ALA A 427 3.08 -3.85 -7.99
CA ALA A 427 2.70 -2.46 -8.27
C ALA A 427 3.18 -1.99 -9.65
N TRP A 428 4.38 -2.39 -10.07
CA TRP A 428 4.88 -2.12 -11.43
C TRP A 428 4.09 -2.87 -12.52
N ALA A 429 3.66 -4.09 -12.25
CA ALA A 429 2.81 -4.87 -13.14
C ALA A 429 1.47 -4.16 -13.37
N VAL A 430 0.85 -3.66 -12.30
CA VAL A 430 -0.40 -2.90 -12.42
C VAL A 430 -0.17 -1.52 -13.03
N ALA A 431 0.95 -0.85 -12.75
CA ALA A 431 1.33 0.39 -13.43
C ALA A 431 1.42 0.20 -14.95
N TYR A 432 2.02 -0.90 -15.41
CA TYR A 432 2.12 -1.25 -16.82
C TYR A 432 0.74 -1.46 -17.46
N LEU A 433 -0.13 -2.21 -16.80
CA LEU A 433 -1.50 -2.44 -17.25
C LEU A 433 -2.32 -1.15 -17.29
N HIS A 434 -2.15 -0.30 -16.27
CA HIS A 434 -2.78 1.01 -16.18
C HIS A 434 -2.33 1.96 -17.29
N ASP A 435 -1.04 1.98 -17.67
CA ASP A 435 -0.54 2.75 -18.81
C ASP A 435 -1.12 2.26 -20.15
N LYS A 436 -1.24 0.93 -20.32
CA LYS A 436 -1.78 0.31 -21.56
C LYS A 436 -3.28 0.54 -21.73
N LYS A 437 -4.06 0.46 -20.65
CA LYS A 437 -5.54 0.50 -20.69
C LYS A 437 -6.14 1.85 -20.30
N GLY A 438 -5.48 2.61 -19.43
CA GLY A 438 -5.99 3.84 -18.82
C GLY A 438 -6.56 3.64 -17.42
N SER A 439 -6.97 4.75 -16.79
CA SER A 439 -7.38 4.83 -15.38
C SER A 439 -8.64 4.06 -15.00
N ASP A 440 -9.48 3.74 -15.98
CA ASP A 440 -10.81 3.19 -15.72
C ASP A 440 -10.83 1.65 -15.67
N PHE A 441 -9.66 0.99 -15.77
CA PHE A 441 -9.56 -0.47 -15.83
C PHE A 441 -10.24 -1.17 -14.64
N GLY A 442 -10.24 -0.54 -13.46
CA GLY A 442 -10.83 -1.11 -12.25
C GLY A 442 -12.33 -1.36 -12.40
N SER A 443 -13.09 -0.37 -12.86
CA SER A 443 -14.54 -0.52 -13.03
C SER A 443 -14.89 -1.59 -14.08
N GLU A 444 -14.09 -1.69 -15.14
CA GLU A 444 -14.27 -2.71 -16.18
C GLU A 444 -13.92 -4.12 -15.67
N PHE A 445 -12.75 -4.29 -15.03
CA PHE A 445 -12.30 -5.57 -14.49
C PHE A 445 -13.22 -6.09 -13.39
N TYR A 446 -13.47 -5.27 -12.36
CA TYR A 446 -14.26 -5.71 -11.21
C TYR A 446 -15.76 -5.78 -11.53
N GLY A 447 -16.25 -5.01 -12.51
CA GLY A 447 -17.64 -5.07 -12.97
C GLY A 447 -18.04 -6.38 -13.65
N GLN A 448 -17.07 -7.18 -14.10
CA GLN A 448 -17.29 -8.48 -14.77
C GLN A 448 -16.65 -9.66 -14.02
N LEU A 449 -16.07 -9.42 -12.83
CA LEU A 449 -15.30 -10.43 -12.08
C LEU A 449 -16.17 -11.61 -11.62
N ASP A 450 -17.36 -11.35 -11.06
CA ASP A 450 -18.30 -12.39 -10.62
C ASP A 450 -18.75 -13.29 -11.78
N GLU A 451 -18.89 -12.75 -13.00
CA GLU A 451 -19.37 -13.51 -14.17
C GLU A 451 -18.25 -14.31 -14.83
N LEU A 452 -17.06 -13.72 -14.96
CA LEU A 452 -15.98 -14.26 -15.80
C LEU A 452 -14.84 -14.91 -14.99
N GLY A 453 -14.80 -14.72 -13.68
CA GLY A 453 -13.66 -15.05 -12.84
C GLY A 453 -12.42 -14.21 -13.19
N PHE A 454 -11.31 -14.44 -12.49
CA PHE A 454 -10.10 -13.63 -12.65
C PHE A 454 -9.58 -13.61 -14.09
N GLU A 455 -9.31 -14.77 -14.70
CA GLU A 455 -8.70 -14.84 -16.04
C GLU A 455 -9.63 -14.26 -17.11
N GLY A 456 -10.94 -14.57 -17.04
CA GLY A 456 -11.90 -14.07 -18.00
C GLY A 456 -12.06 -12.55 -17.91
N ALA A 457 -12.14 -12.00 -16.69
CA ALA A 457 -12.18 -10.56 -16.47
C ALA A 457 -10.87 -9.87 -16.89
N PHE A 458 -9.71 -10.51 -16.64
CA PHE A 458 -8.42 -10.00 -17.05
C PHE A 458 -8.34 -9.89 -18.59
N ALA A 459 -8.65 -10.97 -19.29
CA ALA A 459 -8.63 -11.00 -20.75
C ALA A 459 -9.63 -10.03 -21.38
N ALA A 460 -10.84 -9.93 -20.83
CA ALA A 460 -11.85 -8.99 -21.31
C ALA A 460 -11.41 -7.52 -21.10
N THR A 461 -10.75 -7.22 -19.97
CA THR A 461 -10.30 -5.85 -19.67
C THR A 461 -9.07 -5.46 -20.50
N PHE A 462 -8.04 -6.30 -20.53
CA PHE A 462 -6.73 -5.93 -21.09
C PHE A 462 -6.53 -6.39 -22.54
N GLY A 463 -7.44 -7.21 -23.07
CA GLY A 463 -7.36 -7.72 -24.44
C GLY A 463 -6.27 -8.77 -24.66
N ILE A 464 -5.64 -9.24 -23.60
CA ILE A 464 -4.61 -10.29 -23.57
C ILE A 464 -4.85 -11.21 -22.38
N SER A 465 -4.45 -12.47 -22.49
CA SER A 465 -4.45 -13.39 -21.34
C SER A 465 -3.42 -12.99 -20.28
N SER A 466 -3.58 -13.47 -19.04
CA SER A 466 -2.57 -13.22 -18.00
C SER A 466 -1.22 -13.86 -18.34
N GLU A 467 -1.20 -15.00 -19.05
CA GLU A 467 0.03 -15.65 -19.51
C GLU A 467 0.77 -14.84 -20.58
N GLU A 468 0.06 -14.21 -21.52
CA GLU A 468 0.68 -13.26 -22.47
C GLU A 468 1.21 -12.03 -21.75
N PHE A 469 0.46 -11.51 -20.77
CA PHE A 469 0.91 -10.39 -19.94
C PHE A 469 2.22 -10.70 -19.21
N TYR A 470 2.38 -11.89 -18.64
CA TYR A 470 3.62 -12.23 -17.92
C TYR A 470 4.85 -12.17 -18.84
N VAL A 471 4.71 -12.59 -20.10
CA VAL A 471 5.79 -12.47 -21.10
C VAL A 471 6.08 -11.01 -21.41
N GLU A 472 5.06 -10.19 -21.69
CA GLU A 472 5.22 -8.76 -21.95
C GLU A 472 5.88 -8.03 -20.76
N PHE A 473 5.50 -8.40 -19.53
CA PHE A 473 6.01 -7.76 -18.33
C PHE A 473 7.46 -8.15 -18.05
N ASP A 474 7.86 -9.41 -18.26
CA ASP A 474 9.25 -9.83 -18.13
C ASP A 474 10.16 -9.06 -19.11
N GLU A 475 9.69 -8.81 -20.35
CA GLU A 475 10.40 -7.95 -21.30
C GLU A 475 10.48 -6.48 -20.82
N PHE A 476 9.40 -5.96 -20.23
CA PHE A 476 9.38 -4.62 -19.65
C PHE A 476 10.39 -4.46 -18.50
N LEU A 477 10.54 -5.49 -17.64
CA LEU A 477 11.49 -5.48 -16.54
C LEU A 477 12.95 -5.35 -17.01
N GLU A 478 13.27 -5.75 -18.24
CA GLU A 478 14.62 -5.67 -18.82
C GLU A 478 14.90 -4.33 -19.52
N LEU A 479 13.92 -3.45 -19.63
CA LEU A 479 14.12 -2.11 -20.16
C LEU A 479 14.99 -1.24 -19.25
N THR A 480 15.58 -0.19 -19.82
CA THR A 480 16.31 0.81 -19.03
C THR A 480 15.35 1.59 -18.13
N TRP A 481 15.86 2.10 -17.01
CA TRP A 481 15.08 2.94 -16.09
C TRP A 481 14.33 4.08 -16.81
N SER A 482 14.96 4.73 -17.80
CA SER A 482 14.31 5.80 -18.54
C SER A 482 13.06 5.36 -19.29
N LYS A 483 13.03 4.11 -19.80
CA LYS A 483 11.87 3.53 -20.49
C LYS A 483 10.83 3.02 -19.49
N GLN A 484 11.27 2.42 -18.39
CA GLN A 484 10.37 1.98 -17.31
C GLN A 484 9.67 3.16 -16.64
N LYS A 485 10.39 4.24 -16.35
CA LYS A 485 9.83 5.47 -15.77
C LYS A 485 8.80 6.11 -16.71
N ALA A 486 8.90 5.93 -18.02
CA ALA A 486 8.06 6.65 -18.98
C ALA A 486 6.56 6.34 -18.85
N ILE A 487 6.19 5.21 -18.23
CA ILE A 487 4.80 4.84 -17.96
C ILE A 487 4.24 5.45 -16.66
N LEU A 488 5.08 6.06 -15.84
CA LEU A 488 4.65 6.63 -14.57
C LEU A 488 4.03 8.01 -14.81
N PRO A 489 2.89 8.32 -14.15
CA PRO A 489 2.34 9.66 -14.13
C PRO A 489 3.29 10.63 -13.41
N ASP A 490 3.23 11.90 -13.83
CA ASP A 490 4.00 12.98 -13.22
C ASP A 490 3.27 13.57 -12.01
N TYR A 491 3.27 12.82 -10.91
CA TYR A 491 2.82 13.32 -9.61
C TYR A 491 3.98 14.10 -8.97
N ASN A 492 3.81 15.42 -8.83
CA ASN A 492 4.79 16.33 -8.22
C ASN A 492 4.44 16.68 -6.79
#